data_AF-U6DQ14-F1
#
_entry.id   AF-U6DQ14-F1
#
_cell.length_a   1.000
_cell.length_b   1.000
_cell.length_c   1.000
_cell.angle_alpha   90.00
_cell.angle_beta   90.00
_cell.angle_gamma   90.00
#
_symmetry.space_group_name_H-M   'P 1'
#
loop_
_entity.id
_entity.type
_entity.pdbx_description
1 polymer ?
#
loop_
_entity_poly.entity_id
_entity_poly.type
_entity_poly.pdbx_seq_one_letter_code
_entity_poly.pdbx_strand_id
1 'polypeptide(L)'
;LDTAKGAVETFMKLRARDPASRGDRYMLVTFEEPPYAIKAGWKENHATFMNELKNLQAEGLTTLGQSLRTAFDLLNLNRLVTGIDNYGQGRNPFFLEPAIIITITDGSKLTTTSGVQDELHLPLNSPLPGSELTKEPFRWDQRLFALVLRLPGTMSVETEQLTGVPLDDSAITPMCEVTGGRSYSVCSPRMLNQCLESLVQKVQSGVVINFEKAGPDPSPVEDGQPDISRPFGSQPWHSCHKLIYVRPNPKTGVPIGHWPVPESFWP
;
A
#
# COMPACT_ATOMS: atom_id res chain seq x y z
N LEU A 1 -7.61 13.94 -13.46
CA LEU A 1 -7.22 14.51 -12.16
C LEU A 1 -8.43 14.79 -11.26
N ASP A 2 -9.48 15.47 -11.74
CA ASP A 2 -10.62 15.84 -10.89
C ASP A 2 -11.35 14.64 -10.27
N THR A 3 -11.50 13.55 -11.03
CA THR A 3 -12.04 12.29 -10.48
C THR A 3 -11.18 11.73 -9.34
N ALA A 4 -9.85 11.87 -9.42
CA ALA A 4 -8.94 11.45 -8.35
C ALA A 4 -9.10 12.33 -7.11
N LYS A 5 -9.18 13.66 -7.28
CA LYS A 5 -9.46 14.61 -6.17
C LYS A 5 -10.79 14.26 -5.48
N GLY A 6 -11.85 14.05 -6.26
CA GLY A 6 -13.16 13.65 -5.74
C GLY A 6 -13.13 12.28 -5.02
N ALA A 7 -12.32 11.33 -5.51
CA ALA A 7 -12.11 10.05 -4.84
C ALA A 7 -11.44 10.22 -3.47
N VAL A 8 -10.41 11.07 -3.37
CA VAL A 8 -9.74 11.39 -2.10
C VAL A 8 -10.71 12.03 -1.11
N GLU A 9 -11.49 13.02 -1.55
CA GLU A 9 -12.50 13.65 -0.69
C GLU A 9 -13.56 12.65 -0.20
N THR A 10 -14.01 11.77 -1.09
CA THR A 10 -14.99 10.72 -0.76
C THR A 10 -14.40 9.72 0.22
N PHE A 11 -13.15 9.31 0.02
CA PHE A 11 -12.43 8.44 0.94
C PHE A 11 -12.32 9.04 2.34
N MET A 12 -11.93 10.32 2.44
CA MET A 12 -11.86 11.02 3.73
C MET A 12 -13.22 11.08 4.43
N LYS A 13 -14.30 11.34 3.70
CA LYS A 13 -15.68 11.33 4.25
C LYS A 13 -16.10 9.93 4.73
N LEU A 14 -15.74 8.89 3.99
CA LEU A 14 -16.02 7.50 4.39
C LEU A 14 -15.21 7.13 5.64
N ARG A 15 -13.92 7.48 5.70
CA ARG A 15 -13.05 7.22 6.85
C ARG A 15 -13.47 8.01 8.09
N ALA A 16 -13.96 9.24 7.94
CA ALA A 16 -14.46 10.04 9.06
C ALA A 16 -15.66 9.41 9.80
N ARG A 17 -16.32 8.40 9.21
CA ARG A 17 -17.38 7.62 9.88
C ARG A 17 -16.83 6.70 10.97
N ASP A 18 -15.56 6.30 10.86
CA ASP A 18 -14.89 5.48 11.86
C ASP A 18 -14.30 6.37 12.97
N PRO A 19 -14.64 6.16 14.26
CA PRO A 19 -14.06 6.91 15.38
C PRO A 19 -12.53 6.86 15.46
N ALA A 20 -11.91 5.79 14.95
CA ALA A 20 -10.45 5.64 14.93
C ALA A 20 -9.76 6.67 14.00
N SER A 21 -10.50 7.32 13.11
CA SER A 21 -9.97 8.31 12.16
C SER A 21 -9.42 9.60 12.78
N ARG A 22 -9.75 9.87 14.05
CA ARG A 22 -9.31 11.10 14.75
C ARG A 22 -7.79 11.20 14.91
N GLY A 23 -7.08 10.07 14.89
CA GLY A 23 -5.62 10.01 14.98
C GLY A 23 -4.92 10.00 13.62
N ASP A 24 -5.66 9.93 12.52
CA ASP A 24 -5.07 9.78 11.18
C ASP A 24 -4.37 11.07 10.74
N ARG A 25 -3.22 10.90 10.10
CA ARG A 25 -2.51 11.98 9.40
C ARG A 25 -2.55 11.73 7.90
N TYR A 26 -2.94 12.74 7.14
CA TYR A 26 -2.97 12.69 5.68
C TYR A 26 -1.75 13.41 5.13
N MET A 27 -1.05 12.76 4.21
CA MET A 27 0.09 13.32 3.49
C MET A 27 -0.20 13.28 1.99
N LEU A 28 0.35 14.24 1.26
CA LEU A 28 0.17 14.37 -0.18
C LEU A 28 1.52 14.37 -0.88
N VAL A 29 1.71 13.39 -1.75
CA VAL A 29 2.89 13.25 -2.60
C VAL A 29 2.42 13.23 -4.06
N THR A 30 3.13 13.97 -4.90
CA THR A 30 2.86 14.12 -6.34
C THR A 30 4.00 13.53 -7.15
N PHE A 31 3.87 13.51 -8.49
CA PHE A 31 4.90 13.01 -9.39
C PHE A 31 5.92 14.10 -9.80
N GLU A 32 5.94 15.22 -9.09
CA GLU A 32 6.97 16.22 -9.28
C GLU A 32 8.33 15.74 -8.75
N GLU A 33 9.41 16.37 -9.20
CA GLU A 33 10.75 16.07 -8.72
C GLU A 33 11.00 16.67 -7.32
N PRO A 34 11.87 16.05 -6.50
CA PRO A 34 12.34 16.66 -5.27
C PRO A 34 12.95 18.04 -5.54
N PRO A 35 12.66 19.08 -4.73
CA PRO A 35 11.97 19.04 -3.43
C PRO A 35 10.44 19.21 -3.49
N TYR A 36 9.84 19.40 -4.66
CA TYR A 36 8.43 19.81 -4.81
C TYR A 36 7.42 18.65 -4.78
N ALA A 37 7.92 17.41 -4.83
CA ALA A 37 7.12 16.19 -4.77
C ALA A 37 6.14 16.15 -3.57
N ILE A 38 6.59 16.58 -2.39
CA ILE A 38 5.83 16.53 -1.14
C ILE A 38 5.05 17.84 -0.98
N LYS A 39 3.73 17.78 -1.07
CA LYS A 39 2.85 18.95 -0.89
C LYS A 39 2.37 19.09 0.55
N ALA A 40 2.14 17.97 1.23
CA ALA A 40 1.78 17.95 2.65
C ALA A 40 2.47 16.76 3.35
N GLY A 41 3.25 17.04 4.40
CA GLY A 41 4.04 16.04 5.13
C GLY A 41 3.79 16.06 6.64
N TRP A 42 4.80 15.69 7.43
CA TRP A 42 4.69 15.54 8.89
C TRP A 42 4.27 16.81 9.66
N LYS A 43 4.59 18.00 9.16
CA LYS A 43 4.33 19.27 9.86
C LYS A 43 2.98 19.88 9.51
N GLU A 44 2.34 19.39 8.45
CA GLU A 44 1.16 20.02 7.89
C GLU A 44 -0.13 19.51 8.51
N ASN A 45 -1.11 20.40 8.58
CA ASN A 45 -2.44 20.08 9.09
C ASN A 45 -3.42 19.74 7.95
N HIS A 46 -4.63 19.32 8.32
CA HIS A 46 -5.68 18.96 7.37
C HIS A 46 -6.07 20.10 6.41
N ALA A 47 -6.02 21.36 6.85
CA ALA A 47 -6.37 22.51 6.01
C ALA A 47 -5.32 22.73 4.91
N THR A 48 -4.03 22.64 5.24
CA THR A 48 -2.95 22.70 4.25
C THR A 48 -3.09 21.57 3.23
N PHE A 49 -3.32 20.34 3.70
CA PHE A 49 -3.53 19.18 2.81
C PHE A 49 -4.67 19.42 1.82
N MET A 50 -5.84 19.88 2.29
CA MET A 50 -7.00 20.14 1.42
C MET A 50 -6.75 21.27 0.42
N ASN A 51 -6.02 22.31 0.84
CA ASN A 51 -5.66 23.41 -0.05
C ASN A 51 -4.73 22.93 -1.18
N GLU A 52 -3.68 22.18 -0.83
CA GLU A 52 -2.75 21.61 -1.81
C GLU A 52 -3.46 20.65 -2.76
N LEU A 53 -4.31 19.75 -2.23
CA LEU A 53 -5.11 18.81 -3.03
C LEU A 53 -6.00 19.55 -4.05
N LYS A 54 -6.64 20.64 -3.63
CA LYS A 54 -7.50 21.44 -4.50
C LYS A 54 -6.70 22.07 -5.64
N ASN A 55 -5.51 22.59 -5.35
CA ASN A 55 -4.68 23.35 -6.29
C ASN A 55 -3.79 22.48 -7.18
N LEU A 56 -3.74 21.15 -6.98
CA LEU A 56 -2.95 20.24 -7.83
C LEU A 56 -3.24 20.45 -9.31
N GLN A 57 -2.16 20.50 -10.10
CA GLN A 57 -2.18 20.51 -11.56
C GLN A 57 -1.65 19.18 -12.08
N ALA A 58 -2.18 18.72 -13.21
CA ALA A 58 -1.70 17.53 -13.90
C ALA A 58 -0.66 17.94 -14.94
N GLU A 59 0.53 18.28 -14.47
CA GLU A 59 1.67 18.65 -15.31
C GLU A 59 2.87 17.76 -14.98
N GLY A 60 3.71 17.50 -15.99
CA GLY A 60 4.91 16.69 -15.84
C GLY A 60 4.78 15.24 -16.32
N LEU A 61 5.77 14.44 -15.96
CA LEU A 61 5.96 13.06 -16.39
C LEU A 61 5.43 12.07 -15.36
N THR A 62 5.27 10.81 -15.76
CA THR A 62 4.81 9.72 -14.89
C THR A 62 5.96 9.02 -14.17
N THR A 63 6.72 9.77 -13.36
CA THR A 63 7.87 9.28 -12.59
C THR A 63 7.46 8.51 -11.32
N LEU A 64 6.65 7.47 -11.49
CA LEU A 64 6.04 6.69 -10.41
C LEU A 64 7.07 6.07 -9.45
N GLY A 65 8.20 5.57 -9.98
CA GLY A 65 9.25 4.97 -9.14
C GLY A 65 9.86 5.97 -8.16
N GLN A 66 10.19 7.17 -8.65
CA GLN A 66 10.79 8.22 -7.83
C GLN A 66 9.80 8.77 -6.79
N SER A 67 8.52 8.93 -7.17
CA SER A 67 7.49 9.45 -6.26
C SER A 67 7.14 8.45 -5.16
N LEU A 68 7.00 7.15 -5.48
CA LEU A 68 6.83 6.09 -4.48
C LEU A 68 8.01 6.03 -3.52
N ARG A 69 9.24 6.13 -4.05
CA ARG A 69 10.43 6.16 -3.21
C ARG A 69 10.43 7.34 -2.26
N THR A 70 10.09 8.53 -2.76
CA THR A 70 9.97 9.75 -1.93
C THR A 70 8.90 9.59 -0.84
N ALA A 71 7.79 8.93 -1.16
CA ALA A 71 6.74 8.62 -0.18
C ALA A 71 7.23 7.64 0.91
N PHE A 72 7.96 6.58 0.53
CA PHE A 72 8.54 5.65 1.49
C PHE A 72 9.59 6.33 2.38
N ASP A 73 10.48 7.12 1.79
CA ASP A 73 11.48 7.88 2.56
C ASP A 73 10.79 8.84 3.55
N LEU A 74 9.73 9.54 3.11
CA LEU A 74 8.92 10.42 3.97
C LEU A 74 8.33 9.65 5.16
N LEU A 75 7.76 8.46 4.94
CA LEU A 75 7.20 7.61 6.00
C LEU A 75 8.28 7.08 6.96
N ASN A 76 9.49 6.86 6.46
CA ASN A 76 10.58 6.27 7.24
C ASN A 76 11.41 7.29 8.04
N LEU A 77 11.22 8.60 7.82
CA LEU A 77 12.03 9.68 8.41
C LEU A 77 12.21 9.58 9.93
N ASN A 78 11.13 9.27 10.66
CA ASN A 78 11.12 9.33 12.12
C ASN A 78 11.34 7.97 12.80
N ARG A 79 11.32 6.86 12.05
CA ARG A 79 11.25 5.49 12.61
C ARG A 79 12.47 5.10 13.44
N LEU A 80 13.66 5.53 13.03
CA LEU A 80 14.88 5.32 13.80
C LEU A 80 14.90 6.13 15.09
N VAL A 81 14.44 7.39 15.03
CA VAL A 81 14.43 8.31 16.18
C VAL A 81 13.38 7.88 17.22
N THR A 82 12.24 7.39 16.77
CA THR A 82 11.18 6.85 17.64
C THR A 82 11.50 5.46 18.17
N GLY A 83 12.55 4.82 17.67
CA GLY A 83 12.97 3.48 18.11
C GLY A 83 12.07 2.35 17.61
N ILE A 84 11.25 2.60 16.58
CA ILE A 84 10.40 1.56 15.97
C ILE A 84 11.29 0.53 15.25
N ASP A 85 12.24 1.03 14.46
CA ASP A 85 13.23 0.19 13.78
C ASP A 85 14.46 0.02 14.70
N ASN A 86 14.38 -0.93 15.63
CA ASN A 86 15.43 -1.20 16.63
C ASN A 86 16.32 -2.40 16.25
N TYR A 87 17.04 -2.27 15.13
CA TYR A 87 17.93 -3.32 14.62
C TYR A 87 18.87 -3.89 15.70
N GLY A 88 18.99 -5.21 15.73
CA GLY A 88 19.81 -5.93 16.72
C GLY A 88 19.07 -6.26 18.02
N GLN A 89 17.84 -5.77 18.25
CA GLN A 89 17.00 -6.15 19.40
C GLN A 89 15.79 -7.01 19.00
N GLY A 90 15.84 -7.62 17.81
CA GLY A 90 14.72 -8.33 17.22
C GLY A 90 13.65 -7.38 16.66
N ARG A 91 12.68 -7.95 15.94
CA ARG A 91 11.61 -7.23 15.25
C ARG A 91 10.34 -7.26 16.09
N ASN A 92 9.92 -6.10 16.58
CA ASN A 92 8.83 -5.97 17.53
C ASN A 92 7.48 -5.69 16.81
N PRO A 93 6.55 -6.64 16.69
CA PRO A 93 5.29 -6.46 15.95
C PRO A 93 4.29 -5.50 16.62
N PHE A 94 4.57 -5.07 17.84
CA PHE A 94 3.77 -4.14 18.60
C PHE A 94 4.28 -2.69 18.53
N PHE A 95 5.48 -2.46 17.96
CA PHE A 95 5.94 -1.12 17.60
C PHE A 95 5.52 -0.82 16.18
N LEU A 96 4.42 -0.10 16.05
CA LEU A 96 3.78 0.15 14.77
C LEU A 96 3.63 1.64 14.51
N GLU A 97 3.86 1.99 13.26
CA GLU A 97 3.44 3.25 12.66
C GLU A 97 2.75 2.91 11.33
N PRO A 98 1.49 2.42 11.41
CA PRO A 98 0.79 1.91 10.24
C PRO A 98 0.61 3.02 9.21
N ALA A 99 0.98 2.74 7.97
CA ALA A 99 0.80 3.67 6.87
C ALA A 99 0.20 2.98 5.65
N ILE A 100 -0.67 3.71 4.96
CA ILE A 100 -1.31 3.25 3.73
C ILE A 100 -1.05 4.28 2.65
N ILE A 101 -0.47 3.81 1.56
CA ILE A 101 -0.26 4.60 0.36
C ILE A 101 -1.37 4.24 -0.62
N ILE A 102 -2.11 5.25 -1.08
CA ILE A 102 -3.10 5.10 -2.15
C ILE A 102 -2.53 5.81 -3.38
N THR A 103 -1.99 5.04 -4.31
CA THR A 103 -1.50 5.58 -5.59
C THR A 103 -2.66 5.66 -6.55
N ILE A 104 -3.02 6.88 -6.98
CA ILE A 104 -4.04 7.09 -8.01
C ILE A 104 -3.34 7.40 -9.31
N THR A 105 -3.54 6.56 -10.33
CA THR A 105 -2.91 6.69 -11.64
C THR A 105 -3.92 6.35 -12.73
N ASP A 106 -3.65 6.76 -13.96
CA ASP A 106 -4.39 6.38 -15.15
C ASP A 106 -3.98 4.98 -15.67
N GLY A 107 -2.86 4.43 -15.18
CA GLY A 107 -2.34 3.13 -15.60
C GLY A 107 -1.80 3.13 -17.03
N SER A 108 -1.49 4.31 -17.56
CA SER A 108 -0.81 4.46 -18.84
C SER A 108 0.69 4.13 -18.68
N LYS A 109 1.45 4.27 -19.77
CA LYS A 109 2.87 3.96 -19.76
C LYS A 109 3.66 4.89 -18.83
N LEU A 110 4.64 4.35 -18.12
CA LEU A 110 5.52 5.12 -17.24
C LEU A 110 6.50 5.91 -18.09
N THR A 111 6.58 7.22 -17.86
CA THR A 111 7.41 8.14 -18.65
C THR A 111 8.44 8.80 -17.75
N THR A 112 9.66 8.83 -18.24
CA THR A 112 10.80 9.48 -17.60
C THR A 112 11.48 10.38 -18.64
N THR A 113 12.37 11.26 -18.20
CA THR A 113 13.15 12.12 -19.11
C THR A 113 13.97 11.31 -20.13
N SER A 114 14.28 10.05 -19.83
CA SER A 114 15.02 9.13 -20.71
C SER A 114 14.13 8.33 -21.67
N GLY A 115 12.80 8.41 -21.52
CA GLY A 115 11.85 7.68 -22.36
C GLY A 115 10.77 6.93 -21.57
N VAL A 116 10.10 6.02 -22.27
CA VAL A 116 9.02 5.18 -21.75
C VAL A 116 9.59 3.93 -21.10
N GLN A 117 9.14 3.62 -19.89
CA GLN A 117 9.51 2.41 -19.15
C GLN A 117 8.31 1.46 -19.05
N ASP A 118 8.56 0.19 -19.31
CA ASP A 118 7.56 -0.88 -19.15
C ASP A 118 7.56 -1.47 -17.74
N GLU A 119 8.70 -1.43 -17.05
CA GLU A 119 8.88 -1.94 -15.69
C GLU A 119 8.98 -0.82 -14.67
N LEU A 120 8.40 -1.04 -13.48
CA LEU A 120 8.49 -0.13 -12.36
C LEU A 120 9.72 -0.45 -11.52
N HIS A 121 10.79 0.32 -11.69
CA HIS A 121 11.96 0.25 -10.83
C HIS A 121 11.98 1.39 -9.82
N LEU A 122 12.07 1.03 -8.54
CA LEU A 122 12.32 1.97 -7.46
C LEU A 122 13.84 2.19 -7.37
N PRO A 123 14.34 3.44 -7.43
CA PRO A 123 15.75 3.69 -7.16
C PRO A 123 16.06 3.25 -5.72
N LEU A 124 17.17 2.52 -5.52
CA LEU A 124 17.53 1.91 -4.24
C LEU A 124 18.50 2.75 -3.40
N ASN A 125 18.95 3.91 -3.89
CA ASN A 125 19.83 4.83 -3.18
C ASN A 125 19.05 5.72 -2.20
N SER A 126 18.92 5.32 -0.94
CA SER A 126 18.31 6.18 0.08
C SER A 126 19.31 7.09 0.79
N PRO A 127 19.04 8.42 0.84
CA PRO A 127 19.89 9.32 1.60
C PRO A 127 19.62 9.23 3.12
N LEU A 128 18.61 8.46 3.54
CA LEU A 128 18.27 8.29 4.95
C LEU A 128 19.38 7.48 5.67
N PRO A 129 19.95 8.00 6.77
CA PRO A 129 20.88 7.23 7.59
C PRO A 129 20.24 5.95 8.08
N GLY A 130 20.96 4.81 8.05
CA GLY A 130 20.44 3.51 8.49
C GLY A 130 19.52 2.81 7.48
N SER A 131 19.28 3.42 6.31
CA SER A 131 18.54 2.77 5.22
C SER A 131 19.27 1.53 4.67
N GLU A 132 20.60 1.49 4.78
CA GLU A 132 21.43 0.35 4.40
C GLU A 132 21.15 -0.93 5.19
N LEU A 133 20.52 -0.81 6.37
CA LEU A 133 20.15 -1.95 7.22
C LEU A 133 18.87 -2.65 6.73
N THR A 134 18.19 -2.11 5.72
CA THR A 134 16.99 -2.69 5.12
C THR A 134 17.09 -2.67 3.61
N LYS A 135 16.95 -3.84 2.97
CA LYS A 135 17.06 -3.96 1.52
C LYS A 135 15.88 -3.33 0.79
N GLU A 136 14.69 -3.42 1.38
CA GLU A 136 13.43 -2.99 0.81
C GLU A 136 13.13 -1.52 1.18
N PRO A 137 12.50 -0.74 0.29
CA PRO A 137 12.18 0.67 0.58
C PRO A 137 10.99 0.82 1.54
N PHE A 138 10.14 -0.20 1.65
CA PHE A 138 8.95 -0.20 2.50
C PHE A 138 9.19 -0.95 3.81
N ARG A 139 8.29 -0.74 4.78
CA ARG A 139 8.25 -1.48 6.05
C ARG A 139 7.05 -2.42 6.10
N TRP A 140 7.13 -3.43 6.95
CA TRP A 140 6.09 -4.45 7.13
C TRP A 140 4.71 -3.93 7.59
N ASP A 141 4.64 -2.72 8.15
CA ASP A 141 3.41 -2.02 8.55
C ASP A 141 2.95 -0.98 7.52
N GLN A 142 3.61 -0.93 6.35
CA GLN A 142 3.27 -0.06 5.23
C GLN A 142 2.63 -0.86 4.11
N ARG A 143 1.46 -0.42 3.64
CA ARG A 143 0.70 -1.11 2.60
C ARG A 143 0.41 -0.19 1.42
N LEU A 144 0.59 -0.70 0.21
CA LEU A 144 0.36 0.05 -1.02
C LEU A 144 -0.91 -0.44 -1.74
N PHE A 145 -1.87 0.45 -1.92
CA PHE A 145 -3.01 0.22 -2.81
C PHE A 145 -2.89 1.12 -4.03
N ALA A 146 -3.29 0.60 -5.19
CA ALA A 146 -3.33 1.37 -6.43
C ALA A 146 -4.77 1.49 -6.93
N LEU A 147 -5.20 2.70 -7.24
CA LEU A 147 -6.45 2.99 -7.96
C LEU A 147 -6.09 3.38 -9.38
N VAL A 148 -6.31 2.46 -10.31
CA VAL A 148 -6.01 2.65 -11.72
C VAL A 148 -7.28 3.06 -12.43
N LEU A 149 -7.38 4.35 -12.77
CA LEU A 149 -8.57 4.97 -13.33
C LEU A 149 -8.65 4.74 -14.85
N ARG A 150 -9.16 3.57 -15.25
CA ARG A 150 -9.44 3.23 -16.65
C ARG A 150 -10.87 3.59 -17.05
N LEU A 151 -11.23 4.86 -16.83
CA LEU A 151 -12.56 5.36 -17.15
C LEU A 151 -12.69 5.58 -18.66
N PRO A 152 -13.62 4.90 -19.35
CA PRO A 152 -13.82 5.07 -20.78
C PRO A 152 -14.38 6.47 -21.08
N GLY A 153 -13.89 7.10 -22.15
CA GLY A 153 -14.37 8.40 -22.61
C GLY A 153 -15.75 8.36 -23.30
N THR A 154 -16.19 7.17 -23.69
CA THR A 154 -17.53 6.90 -24.24
C THR A 154 -18.32 6.04 -23.27
N MET A 155 -19.65 6.12 -23.31
CA MET A 155 -20.50 5.26 -22.49
C MET A 155 -20.17 3.78 -22.74
N SER A 156 -19.65 3.11 -21.72
CA SER A 156 -19.39 1.67 -21.78
C SER A 156 -20.73 0.96 -21.64
N VAL A 157 -21.00 -0.02 -22.50
CA VAL A 157 -22.09 -0.98 -22.25
C VAL A 157 -21.65 -1.79 -21.03
N GLU A 158 -22.25 -1.52 -19.87
CA GLU A 158 -21.90 -2.16 -18.61
C GLU A 158 -22.00 -3.69 -18.78
N THR A 159 -20.85 -4.37 -18.78
CA THR A 159 -20.84 -5.81 -18.50
C THR A 159 -21.04 -5.93 -17.00
N GLU A 160 -22.22 -6.39 -16.57
CA GLU A 160 -22.56 -6.62 -15.16
C GLU A 160 -21.64 -7.69 -14.53
N GLN A 161 -20.39 -7.34 -14.24
CA GLN A 161 -19.60 -8.10 -13.28
C GLN A 161 -20.09 -7.72 -11.88
N LEU A 162 -21.10 -8.44 -11.42
CA LEU A 162 -21.76 -8.28 -10.12
C LEU A 162 -20.83 -8.54 -8.91
N THR A 163 -19.62 -9.04 -9.12
CA THR A 163 -18.75 -9.55 -8.05
C THR A 163 -17.37 -8.90 -8.02
N GLY A 164 -17.33 -7.69 -7.45
CA GLY A 164 -16.11 -7.05 -6.99
C GLY A 164 -15.30 -6.32 -8.06
N VAL A 165 -14.42 -5.41 -7.61
CA VAL A 165 -13.52 -4.67 -8.49
C VAL A 165 -12.37 -5.60 -8.91
N PRO A 166 -12.06 -5.75 -10.21
CA PRO A 166 -10.99 -6.61 -10.68
C PRO A 166 -9.61 -6.10 -10.28
N LEU A 167 -8.64 -7.01 -10.25
CA LEU A 167 -7.22 -6.63 -10.16
C LEU A 167 -6.83 -5.90 -11.43
N ASP A 168 -5.87 -5.00 -11.28
CA ASP A 168 -5.23 -4.38 -12.41
C ASP A 168 -3.96 -5.13 -12.81
N ASP A 169 -3.63 -5.15 -14.10
CA ASP A 169 -2.38 -5.71 -14.63
C ASP A 169 -1.48 -4.57 -15.12
N SER A 170 -1.00 -3.74 -14.19
CA SER A 170 -0.03 -2.67 -14.44
C SER A 170 1.26 -2.91 -13.68
N ALA A 171 2.33 -2.19 -14.06
CA ALA A 171 3.65 -2.29 -13.44
C ALA A 171 3.67 -2.04 -11.91
N ILE A 172 2.64 -1.40 -11.34
CA ILE A 172 2.50 -1.19 -9.89
C ILE A 172 1.94 -2.42 -9.14
N THR A 173 1.26 -3.34 -9.84
CA THR A 173 0.59 -4.49 -9.22
C THR A 173 1.53 -5.36 -8.37
N PRO A 174 2.72 -5.76 -8.85
CA PRO A 174 3.66 -6.54 -8.02
C PRO A 174 4.06 -5.82 -6.73
N MET A 175 4.24 -4.50 -6.77
CA MET A 175 4.58 -3.70 -5.58
C MET A 175 3.42 -3.64 -4.57
N CYS A 176 2.18 -3.55 -5.06
CA CYS A 176 0.99 -3.66 -4.22
C CYS A 176 0.91 -5.03 -3.54
N GLU A 177 1.21 -6.11 -4.24
CA GLU A 177 1.12 -7.48 -3.68
C GLU A 177 2.19 -7.74 -2.60
N VAL A 178 3.43 -7.35 -2.86
CA VAL A 178 4.55 -7.54 -1.91
C VAL A 178 4.33 -6.75 -0.61
N THR A 179 3.73 -5.57 -0.70
CA THR A 179 3.37 -4.77 0.49
C THR A 179 2.07 -5.23 1.16
N GLY A 180 1.45 -6.34 0.74
CA GLY A 180 0.20 -6.86 1.31
C GLY A 180 -1.04 -6.00 0.99
N GLY A 181 -0.94 -5.16 -0.05
CA GLY A 181 -2.02 -4.36 -0.59
C GLY A 181 -2.65 -4.96 -1.84
N ARG A 182 -3.23 -4.10 -2.69
CA ARG A 182 -3.96 -4.51 -3.91
C ARG A 182 -4.04 -3.39 -4.93
N SER A 183 -3.90 -3.72 -6.21
CA SER A 183 -4.24 -2.82 -7.32
C SER A 183 -5.69 -3.03 -7.77
N TYR A 184 -6.40 -1.93 -8.02
CA TYR A 184 -7.80 -1.91 -8.40
C TYR A 184 -7.94 -1.28 -9.79
N SER A 185 -8.50 -2.03 -10.74
CA SER A 185 -8.85 -1.49 -12.06
C SER A 185 -10.25 -0.88 -12.00
N VAL A 186 -10.31 0.45 -12.01
CA VAL A 186 -11.55 1.22 -11.90
C VAL A 186 -12.04 1.64 -13.28
N CYS A 187 -13.10 0.99 -13.75
CA CYS A 187 -13.67 1.25 -15.08
C CYS A 187 -14.95 2.11 -15.06
N SER A 188 -15.56 2.31 -13.88
CA SER A 188 -16.75 3.15 -13.74
C SER A 188 -16.78 3.92 -12.43
N PRO A 189 -17.55 5.03 -12.34
CA PRO A 189 -17.74 5.76 -11.08
C PRO A 189 -18.36 4.90 -9.97
N ARG A 190 -19.20 3.92 -10.32
CA ARG A 190 -19.78 2.97 -9.36
C ARG A 190 -18.69 2.05 -8.77
N MET A 191 -17.83 1.50 -9.62
CA MET A 191 -16.70 0.67 -9.18
C MET A 191 -15.71 1.47 -8.32
N LEU A 192 -15.50 2.75 -8.64
CA LEU A 192 -14.68 3.64 -7.81
C LEU A 192 -15.22 3.72 -6.38
N ASN A 193 -16.52 3.97 -6.22
CA ASN A 193 -17.14 4.03 -4.89
C ASN A 193 -17.04 2.69 -4.13
N GLN A 194 -17.33 1.57 -4.80
CA GLN A 194 -17.17 0.23 -4.19
C GLN A 194 -15.72 -0.02 -3.75
N CYS A 195 -14.75 0.41 -4.55
CA CYS A 195 -13.34 0.31 -4.20
C CYS A 195 -13.00 1.14 -2.97
N LEU A 196 -13.47 2.39 -2.89
CA LEU A 196 -13.21 3.27 -1.75
C LEU A 196 -13.83 2.71 -0.46
N GLU A 197 -15.06 2.19 -0.53
CA GLU A 197 -15.70 1.52 0.61
C GLU A 197 -14.91 0.29 1.07
N SER A 198 -14.42 -0.53 0.14
CA SER A 198 -13.54 -1.68 0.46
C SER A 198 -12.19 -1.24 1.06
N LEU A 199 -11.60 -0.16 0.56
CA LEU A 199 -10.30 0.33 1.01
C LEU A 199 -10.37 0.86 2.45
N VAL A 200 -11.44 1.56 2.82
CA VAL A 200 -11.65 2.04 4.20
C VAL A 200 -11.67 0.88 5.20
N GLN A 201 -12.32 -0.25 4.85
CA GLN A 201 -12.35 -1.44 5.70
C GLN A 201 -10.99 -2.13 5.85
N LYS A 202 -10.08 -1.91 4.89
CA LYS A 202 -8.72 -2.46 4.91
C LYS A 202 -7.76 -1.60 5.72
N VAL A 203 -8.17 -0.42 6.21
CA VAL A 203 -7.28 0.40 7.05
C VAL A 203 -7.30 -0.09 8.49
N GLN A 204 -6.34 -0.95 8.79
CA GLN A 204 -6.23 -1.68 10.04
C GLN A 204 -4.76 -1.71 10.46
N SER A 205 -4.52 -1.66 11.77
CA SER A 205 -3.18 -1.77 12.32
C SER A 205 -2.74 -3.23 12.35
N GLY A 206 -1.56 -3.49 11.79
CA GLY A 206 -0.99 -4.82 11.75
C GLY A 206 0.31 -4.86 10.97
N VAL A 207 0.89 -6.05 10.94
CA VAL A 207 2.14 -6.32 10.24
C VAL A 207 1.90 -7.32 9.12
N VAL A 208 2.50 -7.07 7.97
CA VAL A 208 2.47 -7.98 6.83
C VAL A 208 3.60 -8.98 7.01
N ILE A 209 3.26 -10.26 6.97
CA ILE A 209 4.21 -11.37 7.05
C ILE A 209 4.06 -12.21 5.79
N ASN A 210 5.19 -12.53 5.17
CA ASN A 210 5.25 -13.52 4.09
C ASN A 210 5.29 -14.93 4.69
N PHE A 211 4.33 -15.76 4.30
CA PHE A 211 4.30 -17.18 4.65
C PHE A 211 4.68 -17.98 3.42
N GLU A 212 5.70 -18.80 3.58
CA GLU A 212 6.15 -19.73 2.55
C GLU A 212 5.98 -21.16 3.06
N LYS A 213 5.42 -22.02 2.21
CA LYS A 213 5.30 -23.43 2.50
C LYS A 213 6.68 -24.08 2.35
N ALA A 214 7.14 -24.68 3.44
CA ALA A 214 8.29 -25.56 3.45
C ALA A 214 7.85 -27.02 3.59
N GLY A 215 8.45 -27.92 2.81
CA GLY A 215 8.19 -29.36 2.87
C GLY A 215 7.08 -29.86 1.93
N PRO A 216 6.80 -31.18 1.94
CA PRO A 216 5.82 -31.80 1.06
C PRO A 216 4.38 -31.37 1.40
N ASP A 217 3.49 -31.47 0.41
CA ASP A 217 2.06 -31.25 0.59
C ASP A 217 1.47 -32.15 1.68
N PRO A 218 0.59 -31.63 2.54
CA PRO A 218 -0.11 -32.48 3.50
C PRO A 218 -0.92 -33.53 2.74
N SER A 219 -0.92 -34.76 3.25
CA SER A 219 -1.74 -35.84 2.73
C SER A 219 -3.21 -35.38 2.63
N PRO A 220 -3.94 -35.69 1.54
CA PRO A 220 -5.34 -35.36 1.45
C PRO A 220 -6.09 -35.95 2.65
N VAL A 221 -6.90 -35.13 3.34
CA VAL A 221 -7.81 -35.63 4.37
C VAL A 221 -8.81 -36.54 3.67
N GLU A 222 -8.92 -37.81 4.09
CA GLU A 222 -9.71 -38.85 3.40
C GLU A 222 -11.23 -38.60 3.40
N ASP A 223 -11.73 -37.56 4.05
CA ASP A 223 -13.15 -37.20 4.09
C ASP A 223 -13.52 -36.13 3.07
N GLY A 224 -13.65 -36.53 1.80
CA GLY A 224 -14.25 -35.70 0.75
C GLY A 224 -13.74 -36.05 -0.64
N GLN A 225 -14.66 -36.22 -1.59
CA GLN A 225 -14.45 -36.61 -3.00
C GLN A 225 -13.12 -36.17 -3.62
N PRO A 226 -12.47 -37.01 -4.45
CA PRO A 226 -11.25 -36.62 -5.14
C PRO A 226 -11.60 -35.52 -6.15
N ASP A 227 -11.25 -34.27 -5.83
CA ASP A 227 -11.24 -33.20 -6.82
C ASP A 227 -10.14 -33.50 -7.84
N ILE A 228 -10.55 -34.01 -9.01
CA ILE A 228 -9.73 -34.37 -10.18
C ILE A 228 -9.13 -33.11 -10.87
N SER A 229 -8.90 -32.02 -10.14
CA SER A 229 -8.34 -30.79 -10.70
C SER A 229 -7.48 -30.03 -9.69
N ARG A 230 -6.57 -30.71 -8.98
CA ARG A 230 -5.45 -29.99 -8.35
C ARG A 230 -4.45 -29.61 -9.45
N PRO A 231 -4.25 -28.32 -9.76
CA PRO A 231 -3.20 -27.95 -10.70
C PRO A 231 -1.85 -28.40 -10.13
N PHE A 232 -1.10 -29.17 -10.92
CA PHE A 232 0.30 -29.44 -10.67
C PHE A 232 1.06 -28.11 -10.73
N GLY A 233 1.44 -27.55 -9.57
CA GLY A 233 2.11 -26.26 -9.49
C GLY A 233 2.03 -25.60 -8.11
N SER A 234 2.68 -24.45 -7.95
CA SER A 234 2.61 -23.65 -6.73
C SER A 234 1.19 -23.11 -6.53
N GLN A 235 0.51 -23.54 -5.46
CA GLN A 235 -0.80 -22.99 -5.12
C GLN A 235 -0.65 -21.57 -4.57
N PRO A 236 -1.67 -20.69 -4.67
CA PRO A 236 -1.62 -19.33 -4.13
C PRO A 236 -1.36 -19.25 -2.61
N TRP A 237 -1.55 -20.36 -1.87
CA TRP A 237 -1.22 -20.45 -0.46
C TRP A 237 0.21 -20.92 -0.18
N HIS A 238 0.97 -21.36 -1.20
CA HIS A 238 2.36 -21.79 -1.05
C HIS A 238 3.30 -20.62 -0.77
N SER A 239 2.98 -19.41 -1.24
CA SER A 239 3.62 -18.16 -0.85
C SER A 239 2.56 -17.08 -0.77
N CYS A 240 2.39 -16.47 0.40
CA CYS A 240 1.39 -15.41 0.55
C CYS A 240 1.77 -14.37 1.62
N HIS A 241 1.52 -13.11 1.28
CA HIS A 241 1.57 -12.00 2.22
C HIS A 241 0.24 -11.93 2.99
N LYS A 242 0.31 -12.01 4.32
CA LYS A 242 -0.87 -11.92 5.20
C LYS A 242 -0.67 -10.82 6.23
N LEU A 243 -1.70 -9.99 6.39
CA LEU A 243 -1.78 -9.01 7.46
C LEU A 243 -2.12 -9.73 8.77
N ILE A 244 -1.23 -9.65 9.73
CA ILE A 244 -1.46 -10.07 11.11
C ILE A 244 -1.90 -8.86 11.91
N TYR A 245 -3.15 -8.92 12.39
CA TYR A 245 -3.73 -7.83 13.18
C TYR A 245 -3.03 -7.70 14.52
N VAL A 246 -2.64 -6.49 14.83
CA VAL A 246 -2.03 -6.15 16.11
C VAL A 246 -3.04 -5.30 16.87
N ARG A 247 -3.66 -5.91 17.87
CA ARG A 247 -4.72 -5.25 18.65
C ARG A 247 -4.08 -4.24 19.61
N PRO A 248 -4.52 -2.97 19.60
CA PRO A 248 -4.11 -2.02 20.61
C PRO A 248 -4.69 -2.43 21.97
N ASN A 249 -3.97 -2.09 23.05
CA ASN A 249 -4.48 -2.29 24.40
C ASN A 249 -5.66 -1.32 24.65
N PRO A 250 -6.82 -1.79 25.13
CA PRO A 250 -7.98 -0.92 25.42
C PRO A 250 -7.71 0.20 26.42
N LYS A 251 -6.73 0.03 27.33
CA LYS A 251 -6.41 1.00 28.38
C LYS A 251 -5.43 2.07 27.92
N THR A 252 -4.42 1.69 27.15
CA THR A 252 -3.33 2.61 26.74
C THR A 252 -3.44 3.07 25.28
N GLY A 253 -4.27 2.41 24.46
CA GLY A 253 -4.39 2.67 23.02
C GLY A 253 -3.21 2.18 22.19
N VAL A 254 -2.15 1.67 22.81
CA VAL A 254 -0.92 1.21 22.16
C VAL A 254 -0.86 -0.33 22.22
N PRO A 255 -0.41 -1.02 21.16
CA PRO A 255 -0.18 -2.46 21.23
C PRO A 255 0.84 -2.83 22.32
N ILE A 256 0.60 -3.94 23.00
CA ILE A 256 1.55 -4.50 23.98
C ILE A 256 1.88 -5.93 23.55
N GLY A 257 3.17 -6.23 23.49
CA GLY A 257 3.67 -7.59 23.31
C GLY A 257 5.04 -7.75 23.95
N HIS A 258 5.50 -8.99 24.03
CA HIS A 258 6.72 -9.37 24.77
C HIS A 258 7.71 -10.19 23.95
N TRP A 259 7.26 -10.85 22.88
CA TRP A 259 8.05 -11.81 22.11
C TRP A 259 8.30 -11.25 20.70
N PRO A 260 9.36 -10.47 20.49
CA PRO A 260 9.75 -10.06 19.15
C PRO A 260 10.14 -11.27 18.30
N VAL A 261 10.01 -11.10 16.99
CA VAL A 261 10.56 -12.05 16.02
C VAL A 261 12.08 -11.83 16.00
N PRO A 262 12.91 -12.88 16.19
CA PRO A 262 14.36 -12.73 16.14
C PRO A 262 14.82 -12.33 14.72
N GLU A 263 16.04 -11.81 14.62
CA GLU A 263 16.63 -11.54 13.31
C GLU A 263 16.91 -12.84 12.55
N SER A 264 16.96 -12.73 11.21
CA SER A 264 17.15 -13.88 10.31
C SER A 264 18.60 -14.33 10.15
N PHE A 265 19.53 -13.74 10.91
CA PHE A 265 20.96 -14.05 10.86
C PHE A 265 21.47 -14.46 12.24
N TRP A 266 22.59 -15.19 12.25
CA TRP A 266 23.33 -15.46 13.48
C TRP A 266 24.15 -14.23 13.87
N PRO A 267 23.92 -13.61 15.04
CA PRO A 267 24.58 -12.38 15.46
C PRO A 267 26.06 -12.58 15.82
#